data_AF-A0A6C0QEZ1-F1
#
_entry.id   AF-A0A6C0QEZ1-F1
#
_cell.length_a   1.000
_cell.length_b   1.000
_cell.length_c   1.000
_cell.angle_alpha   90.00
_cell.angle_beta   90.00
_cell.angle_gamma   90.00
#
_symmetry.space_group_name_H-M   'P 1'
#
loop_
_entity.id
_entity.type
_entity.pdbx_description
1 polymer ?
#
loop_
_entity_poly.entity_id
_entity_poly.type
_entity_poly.pdbx_seq_one_letter_code
_entity_poly.pdbx_strand_id
1 'polypeptide(L)'
;MDEETSAEFAAETGERTLGIVELAVRAGCRRQGVAARMHSHLRHGLGVERVTLAMRPDPEAAPAHAAYAAWGYHQVGHWQPADDEPVSHIMLLTLPVAAHRVGR
;
A
#
# COMPACT_ATOMS: atom_id res chain seq x y z
N MET A 1 -11.47 15.13 -0.32
CA MET A 1 -10.71 14.07 -1.00
C MET A 1 -9.69 14.74 -1.92
N ASP A 2 -9.07 15.83 -1.44
CA ASP A 2 -8.36 16.81 -2.26
C ASP A 2 -6.93 17.02 -1.76
N GLU A 3 -6.64 16.57 -0.53
CA GLU A 3 -5.31 16.68 0.08
C GLU A 3 -4.34 15.65 -0.51
N GLU A 4 -4.81 14.42 -0.75
CA GLU A 4 -3.99 13.30 -1.27
C GLU A 4 -3.76 13.34 -2.79
N THR A 5 -4.32 14.33 -3.48
CA THR A 5 -4.08 14.59 -4.91
C THR A 5 -3.33 15.91 -5.13
N SER A 6 -2.95 16.61 -4.05
CA SER A 6 -2.13 17.82 -4.12
C SER A 6 -0.71 17.51 -4.62
N ALA A 7 -0.10 18.46 -5.33
CA ALA A 7 1.30 18.37 -5.76
C ALA A 7 2.26 18.21 -4.58
N GLU A 8 1.96 18.83 -3.43
CA GLU A 8 2.76 18.70 -2.21
C GLU A 8 2.70 17.27 -1.66
N PHE A 9 1.49 16.69 -1.64
CA PHE A 9 1.32 15.30 -1.21
C PHE A 9 2.01 14.33 -2.18
N ALA A 10 1.91 14.56 -3.48
CA ALA A 10 2.51 13.73 -4.52
C ALA A 10 4.04 13.87 -4.61
N ALA A 11 4.62 14.94 -4.05
CA ALA A 11 6.07 15.14 -4.07
C ALA A 11 6.79 14.00 -3.32
N GLU A 12 7.69 13.31 -4.02
CA GLU A 12 8.46 12.21 -3.45
C GLU A 12 9.88 12.65 -3.09
N THR A 13 10.37 12.19 -1.94
CA THR A 13 11.76 12.38 -1.49
C THR A 13 12.66 11.20 -1.83
N GLY A 14 12.08 10.08 -2.29
CA GLY A 14 12.76 8.81 -2.51
C GLY A 14 12.79 7.89 -1.28
N GLU A 15 12.43 8.39 -0.10
CA GLU A 15 12.51 7.64 1.17
C GLU A 15 11.18 7.57 1.94
N ARG A 16 10.24 8.48 1.68
CA ARG A 16 8.97 8.57 2.43
C ARG A 16 7.93 7.50 2.06
N THR A 17 8.08 6.86 0.90
CA THR A 17 7.07 5.94 0.35
C THR A 17 7.65 4.56 0.05
N LEU A 18 7.06 3.51 0.64
CA LEU A 18 7.30 2.14 0.21
C LEU A 18 6.27 1.73 -0.84
N GLY A 19 6.72 1.44 -2.06
CA GLY A 19 5.90 0.76 -3.08
C GLY A 19 5.95 -0.76 -2.91
N ILE A 20 4.81 -1.41 -2.72
CA ILE A 20 4.69 -2.88 -2.75
C ILE A 20 4.05 -3.29 -4.06
N VAL A 21 4.77 -4.11 -4.82
CA VAL A 21 4.28 -4.72 -6.06
C VAL A 21 4.08 -6.22 -5.80
N GLU A 22 2.89 -6.73 -6.11
CA GLU A 22 2.56 -8.16 -6.07
C GLU A 22 2.81 -8.86 -4.70
N LEU A 23 2.05 -8.51 -3.66
CA LEU A 23 2.03 -9.26 -2.40
C LEU A 23 1.07 -10.45 -2.48
N ALA A 24 1.62 -11.64 -2.73
CA ALA A 24 0.86 -12.88 -2.83
C ALA A 24 1.26 -13.90 -1.75
N VAL A 25 0.30 -14.74 -1.36
CA VAL A 25 0.56 -15.93 -0.54
C VAL A 25 0.01 -17.18 -1.21
N ARG A 26 0.74 -18.29 -1.09
CA ARG A 26 0.32 -19.60 -1.57
C ARG A 26 -1.04 -19.98 -0.96
N ALA A 27 -1.88 -20.69 -1.71
CA ALA A 27 -3.22 -21.06 -1.27
C ALA A 27 -3.25 -21.76 0.10
N GLY A 28 -2.32 -22.70 0.34
CA GLY A 28 -2.19 -23.40 1.62
C GLY A 28 -1.69 -22.55 2.80
N CYS A 29 -1.24 -21.31 2.55
CA CYS A 29 -0.77 -20.36 3.57
C CYS A 29 -1.78 -19.22 3.82
N ARG A 30 -2.93 -19.23 3.13
CA ARG A 30 -3.99 -18.24 3.32
C ARG A 30 -4.62 -18.40 4.71
N ARG A 31 -5.25 -17.32 5.20
CA ARG A 31 -5.95 -17.28 6.50
C ARG A 31 -5.09 -17.54 7.75
N GLN A 32 -3.77 -17.57 7.60
CA GLN A 32 -2.80 -17.76 8.70
C GLN A 32 -2.05 -16.47 9.07
N GLY A 33 -2.49 -15.31 8.54
CA GLY A 33 -1.84 -14.02 8.80
C GLY A 33 -0.46 -13.84 8.14
N VAL A 34 -0.06 -14.74 7.24
CA VAL A 34 1.27 -14.70 6.59
C VAL A 34 1.48 -13.38 5.83
N ALA A 35 0.50 -12.95 5.03
CA ALA A 35 0.58 -11.69 4.30
C ALA A 35 0.71 -10.48 5.22
N ALA A 36 -0.05 -10.45 6.33
CA ALA A 36 0.01 -9.37 7.31
C ALA A 36 1.38 -9.28 8.01
N ARG A 37 1.97 -10.45 8.32
CA ARG A 37 3.31 -10.53 8.90
C ARG A 37 4.37 -10.05 7.91
N MET A 38 4.33 -10.55 6.66
CA MET A 38 5.23 -10.10 5.59
C MET A 38 5.13 -8.59 5.39
N HIS A 39 3.92 -8.06 5.27
CA HIS A 39 3.65 -6.63 5.13
C HIS A 39 4.26 -5.81 6.28
N SER A 40 4.04 -6.23 7.52
CA SER A 40 4.62 -5.57 8.69
C SER A 40 6.15 -5.63 8.72
N HIS A 41 6.74 -6.75 8.28
CA HIS A 41 8.19 -6.90 8.21
C HIS A 41 8.82 -6.04 7.11
N LEU A 42 8.18 -5.92 5.94
CA LEU A 42 8.69 -5.13 4.82
C LEU A 42 8.87 -3.65 5.19
N ARG A 43 7.95 -3.08 5.97
CA ARG A 43 8.04 -1.67 6.39
C ARG A 43 8.92 -1.45 7.63
N HIS A 44 9.27 -2.49 8.38
CA HIS A 44 9.98 -2.35 9.63
C HIS A 44 11.41 -1.84 9.40
N GLY A 45 11.76 -0.71 10.00
CA GLY A 45 13.10 -0.12 9.93
C GLY A 45 13.36 0.77 8.72
N LEU A 46 12.40 0.93 7.79
CA LEU A 46 12.57 1.79 6.61
C LEU A 46 12.33 3.28 6.90
N GLY A 47 11.68 3.63 8.01
CA GLY A 47 11.35 5.04 8.31
C GLY A 47 10.33 5.68 7.37
N VAL A 48 9.68 4.89 6.50
CA VAL A 48 8.68 5.35 5.54
C VAL A 48 7.45 5.92 6.24
N GLU A 49 6.86 6.95 5.65
CA GLU A 49 5.65 7.63 6.12
C GLU A 49 4.38 7.01 5.56
N ARG A 50 4.49 6.34 4.41
CA ARG A 50 3.35 5.73 3.72
C ARG A 50 3.75 4.50 2.92
N VAL A 51 2.77 3.64 2.68
CA VAL A 51 2.91 2.48 1.81
C VAL A 51 1.88 2.58 0.70
N THR A 52 2.29 2.35 -0.54
CA THR A 52 1.39 2.30 -1.69
C THR A 52 1.46 0.95 -2.38
N LEU A 53 0.34 0.53 -2.95
CA LEU A 53 0.25 -0.66 -3.80
C LEU A 53 -0.79 -0.45 -4.90
N ALA A 54 -0.54 -1.08 -6.04
CA ALA A 54 -1.52 -1.24 -7.11
C ALA A 54 -2.27 -2.54 -6.90
N MET A 55 -3.58 -2.53 -7.15
CA MET A 55 -4.39 -3.71 -6.96
C MET A 55 -5.49 -3.83 -8.01
N ARG A 56 -5.76 -5.05 -8.42
CA ARG A 56 -6.71 -5.30 -9.49
C ARG A 56 -8.15 -5.07 -8.99
N PRO A 57 -9.04 -4.48 -9.82
CA PRO A 57 -10.43 -4.24 -9.46
C PRO A 57 -11.31 -5.48 -9.60
N ASP A 58 -10.78 -6.58 -10.12
CA ASP A 58 -11.56 -7.77 -10.42
C ASP A 58 -12.15 -8.42 -9.14
N PRO A 59 -13.32 -9.08 -9.24
CA PRO A 59 -13.95 -9.73 -8.09
C PRO A 59 -13.10 -10.81 -7.42
N GLU A 60 -12.17 -11.45 -8.14
CA GLU A 60 -11.28 -12.46 -7.57
C GLU A 60 -10.27 -11.85 -6.59
N ALA A 61 -9.97 -10.55 -6.74
CA ALA A 61 -9.16 -9.77 -5.82
C ALA A 61 -9.92 -9.27 -4.56
N ALA A 62 -11.23 -9.51 -4.45
CA ALA A 62 -12.03 -9.05 -3.30
C ALA A 62 -11.47 -9.43 -1.92
N PRO A 63 -10.89 -10.64 -1.70
CA PRO A 63 -10.25 -10.98 -0.43
C PRO A 63 -9.03 -10.10 -0.12
N ALA A 64 -8.27 -9.68 -1.14
CA ALA A 64 -7.14 -8.78 -0.96
C ALA A 64 -7.61 -7.34 -0.65
N HIS A 65 -8.64 -6.84 -1.35
CA HIS A 65 -9.33 -5.58 -1.01
C HIS A 65 -9.71 -5.55 0.48
N ALA A 66 -10.43 -6.57 0.95
CA ALA A 66 -10.88 -6.65 2.33
C ALA A 66 -9.72 -6.68 3.32
N ALA A 67 -8.64 -7.41 3.01
CA ALA A 67 -7.45 -7.47 3.86
C ALA A 67 -6.74 -6.10 3.95
N TYR A 68 -6.52 -5.43 2.82
CA TYR A 68 -5.89 -4.12 2.81
C TYR A 68 -6.73 -3.06 3.51
N ALA A 69 -8.05 -3.04 3.29
CA ALA A 69 -8.96 -2.16 4.00
C ALA A 69 -8.90 -2.39 5.53
N ALA A 70 -8.87 -3.66 5.96
CA ALA A 70 -8.74 -4.00 7.38
C ALA A 70 -7.37 -3.59 7.99
N TRP A 71 -6.34 -3.41 7.17
CA TRP A 71 -5.03 -2.89 7.59
C TRP A 71 -4.95 -1.36 7.56
N GLY A 72 -6.03 -0.68 7.17
CA GLY A 72 -6.11 0.77 7.09
C GLY A 72 -5.77 1.37 5.73
N TYR A 73 -5.67 0.54 4.68
CA TYR A 73 -5.55 1.08 3.33
C TYR A 73 -6.86 1.69 2.86
N HIS A 74 -6.75 2.77 2.10
CA HIS A 74 -7.84 3.35 1.33
C HIS A 74 -7.41 3.62 -0.11
N GLN A 75 -8.37 3.72 -1.02
CA GLN A 75 -8.11 4.01 -2.42
C GLN A 75 -7.91 5.51 -2.62
N VAL A 76 -6.82 5.90 -3.28
CA VAL A 76 -6.49 7.29 -3.60
C VAL A 76 -6.57 7.61 -5.09
N GLY A 77 -6.71 6.58 -5.92
CA GLY A 77 -6.84 6.75 -7.37
C GLY A 77 -6.92 5.44 -8.12
N HIS A 78 -6.80 5.56 -9.44
CA HIS A 78 -6.64 4.44 -10.35
C HIS A 78 -5.47 4.71 -11.28
N TRP A 79 -4.86 3.65 -11.78
CA TRP A 79 -3.78 3.71 -12.76
C TRP A 79 -4.11 2.78 -13.92
N GLN A 80 -3.92 3.29 -15.13
CA GLN A 80 -4.08 2.57 -16.37
C GLN A 80 -2.91 2.93 -17.29
N PRO A 81 -2.07 1.97 -17.71
CA PRO A 81 -0.87 2.26 -18.52
C PRO A 81 -1.21 2.77 -19.93
N ALA A 82 -2.26 2.21 -20.54
CA ALA A 82 -2.78 2.54 -21.86
C ALA A 82 -4.28 2.21 -21.93
N ASP A 83 -5.01 2.81 -22.88
CA ASP A 83 -6.48 2.72 -22.98
C ASP A 83 -7.03 1.27 -23.05
N ASP A 84 -6.24 0.33 -23.57
CA ASP A 84 -6.56 -1.09 -23.71
C ASP A 84 -5.94 -1.98 -22.61
N GLU A 85 -5.20 -1.41 -21.67
CA GLU A 85 -4.59 -2.12 -20.55
C GLU A 85 -5.46 -2.13 -19.28
N PRO A 86 -5.30 -3.14 -18.39
CA PRO A 86 -6.11 -3.24 -17.18
C PRO A 86 -5.93 -2.06 -16.23
N VAL A 87 -7.05 -1.54 -15.73
CA VAL A 87 -7.07 -0.57 -14.63
C VAL A 87 -6.64 -1.24 -13.33
N SER A 88 -5.84 -0.54 -12.54
CA SER A 88 -5.52 -0.88 -11.15
C SER A 88 -6.04 0.20 -10.20
N HIS A 89 -6.52 -0.19 -9.03
CA HIS A 89 -6.76 0.72 -7.91
C HIS A 89 -5.44 1.01 -7.21
N ILE A 90 -5.15 2.29 -6.99
CA ILE A 90 -3.99 2.72 -6.19
C ILE A 90 -4.46 2.87 -4.75
N MET A 91 -3.91 2.03 -3.89
CA MET A 91 -4.21 1.99 -2.46
C MET A 91 -3.07 2.65 -1.67
N LEU A 92 -3.43 3.38 -0.62
CA LEU A 92 -2.49 4.05 0.27
C LEU A 92 -2.75 3.65 1.71
N LEU A 93 -1.67 3.41 2.46
CA LEU A 93 -1.66 3.34 3.91
C LEU A 93 -0.73 4.43 4.44
N THR A 94 -1.29 5.41 5.15
CA THR A 94 -0.50 6.37 5.92
C THR A 94 -0.04 5.72 7.22
N LEU A 95 1.25 5.81 7.51
CA LEU A 95 1.84 5.32 8.74
C LEU A 95 1.93 6.47 9.75
N PRO A 96 1.76 6.18 11.05
CA PRO A 96 2.10 7.17 12.05
C PRO A 96 3.57 7.52 11.88
N VAL A 97 3.88 8.81 11.83
CA VAL A 97 5.26 9.29 11.86
C VAL A 97 5.93 8.61 13.04
N ALA A 98 6.93 7.77 12.78
CA ALA A 98 7.73 7.21 13.85
C ALA A 98 8.26 8.42 14.60
N ALA A 99 7.83 8.60 15.86
CA ALA A 99 8.34 9.66 16.71
C ALA A 99 9.85 9.57 16.59
N HIS A 100 10.46 10.58 15.95
CA HIS A 100 11.88 10.60 15.71
C HIS A 100 12.51 10.23 17.04
N ARG A 101 13.23 9.10 17.11
CA ARG A 101 14.17 8.91 18.21
C ARG A 101 15.25 9.96 17.97
N VAL A 102 14.99 11.17 18.47
CA VAL A 102 16.02 12.13 18.75
C VAL A 102 16.83 11.51 19.89
N GLY A 103 17.97 10.94 19.55
CA GLY A 103 18.92 10.34 20.48
C GLY A 103 19.88 9.44 19.71
N ARG A 104 21.19 9.61 19.78
CA ARG A 104 22.02 10.14 20.86
C ARG A 104 23.36 10.58 20.29
#